data_AF-A0A7S3THV3-F1
#
_entry.id   AF-A0A7S3THV3-F1
#
_cell.length_a   1.000
_cell.length_b   1.000
_cell.length_c   1.000
_cell.angle_alpha   90.00
_cell.angle_beta   90.00
_cell.angle_gamma   90.00
#
_symmetry.space_group_name_H-M   'P 1'
#
loop_
_entity.id
_entity.type
_entity.pdbx_description
1 polymer ?
#
loop_
_entity_poly.entity_id
_entity_poly.type
_entity_poly.pdbx_seq_one_letter_code
_entity_poly.pdbx_strand_id
1 'polypeptide(L)'
;GPGGSPIPPAEAAALSRAVSAVPFGGAMRLQLDAVQAMLDLELHRSPSPPSQEEAAALVTSLHAKHTAVPLPSAAAAEAGARLGSFGHLASYGGHYYAYLYARSVAARVWRGAGFAHDALGGAAGRAWCAEVLHHGGSRDPRQLLQSLLRSSPCGETSGAASGAVAAEGSAASSEEVVEQALLRLVRLETEA
;
A
#
# COMPACT_ATOMS: atom_id res chain seq x y z
N GLY A 1 4.71 13.07 -31.25
CA GLY A 1 4.37 13.37 -32.65
C GLY A 1 3.57 12.22 -33.27
N PRO A 2 2.74 12.45 -34.30
CA PRO A 2 1.74 11.49 -34.78
C PRO A 2 2.28 10.41 -35.76
N GLY A 3 3.51 9.91 -35.59
CA GLY A 3 4.20 9.10 -36.61
C GLY A 3 4.80 7.77 -36.17
N GLY A 4 4.53 7.28 -34.95
CA GLY A 4 5.17 6.05 -34.43
C GLY A 4 6.68 6.16 -34.19
N SER A 5 7.28 7.33 -34.41
CA SER A 5 8.67 7.60 -34.07
C SER A 5 8.89 7.48 -32.56
N PRO A 6 10.06 6.97 -32.11
CA PRO A 6 10.37 6.85 -30.70
C PRO A 6 10.38 8.24 -30.01
N ILE A 7 10.11 8.25 -28.71
CA ILE A 7 10.16 9.47 -27.90
C ILE A 7 11.56 10.09 -28.03
N PRO A 8 11.67 11.39 -28.36
CA PRO A 8 12.96 12.06 -28.46
C PRO A 8 13.78 11.93 -27.15
N PRO A 9 15.11 11.76 -27.21
CA PRO A 9 15.93 11.55 -26.01
C PRO A 9 15.79 12.63 -24.94
N ALA A 10 15.61 13.89 -25.34
CA ALA A 10 15.40 15.00 -24.42
C ALA A 10 14.07 14.88 -23.65
N GLU A 11 13.00 14.46 -24.32
CA GLU A 11 11.69 14.20 -23.71
C GLU A 11 11.72 12.96 -22.82
N ALA A 12 12.39 11.88 -23.25
CA ALA A 12 12.59 10.68 -22.45
C ALA A 12 13.37 10.98 -21.15
N ALA A 13 14.41 11.80 -21.24
CA ALA A 13 15.17 12.24 -20.07
C ALA A 13 14.33 13.16 -19.15
N ALA A 14 13.48 14.03 -19.71
CA ALA A 14 12.56 14.84 -18.92
C ALA A 14 11.52 13.99 -18.20
N LEU A 15 10.96 12.98 -18.87
CA LEU A 15 10.05 12.01 -18.28
C LEU A 15 10.73 11.19 -17.18
N SER A 16 11.96 10.72 -17.40
CA SER A 16 12.73 10.00 -16.38
C SER A 16 12.97 10.84 -15.12
N ARG A 17 13.29 12.13 -15.27
CA ARG A 17 13.39 13.07 -14.13
C ARG A 17 12.05 13.27 -13.43
N ALA A 18 10.95 13.42 -14.17
CA ALA A 18 9.62 13.55 -13.61
C ALA A 18 9.19 12.29 -12.85
N VAL A 19 9.45 11.10 -13.40
CA VAL A 19 9.20 9.81 -12.74
C VAL A 19 10.07 9.65 -11.49
N SER A 20 11.32 10.10 -11.53
CA SER A 20 12.20 10.08 -10.35
C SER A 20 11.77 11.09 -9.27
N ALA A 21 10.98 12.10 -9.65
CA ALA A 21 10.35 13.06 -8.75
C ALA A 21 8.97 12.61 -8.22
N VAL A 22 8.47 11.43 -8.60
CA VAL A 22 7.23 10.80 -8.09
C VAL A 22 7.14 10.72 -6.55
N PRO A 23 8.23 10.69 -5.75
CA PRO A 23 8.10 10.83 -4.30
C PRO A 23 7.45 12.15 -3.85
N PHE A 24 7.48 13.20 -4.69
CA PHE A 24 6.83 14.48 -4.39
C PHE A 24 5.31 14.31 -4.27
N GLY A 25 4.78 14.52 -3.06
CA GLY A 25 3.37 14.31 -2.75
C GLY A 25 2.99 12.87 -2.36
N GLY A 26 3.91 11.90 -2.46
CA GLY A 26 3.67 10.51 -2.10
C GLY A 26 3.25 10.32 -0.63
N ALA A 27 3.89 11.06 0.28
CA ALA A 27 3.54 11.07 1.70
C ALA A 27 2.13 11.63 1.94
N MET A 28 1.77 12.74 1.27
CA MET A 28 0.42 13.33 1.37
C MET A 28 -0.63 12.36 0.83
N ARG A 29 -0.35 11.71 -0.30
CA ARG A 29 -1.26 10.72 -0.88
C ARG A 29 -1.45 9.51 0.03
N LEU A 30 -0.38 9.02 0.66
CA LEU A 30 -0.46 7.93 1.64
C LEU A 30 -1.32 8.31 2.85
N GLN A 31 -1.19 9.54 3.36
CA GLN A 31 -2.04 10.03 4.45
C GLN A 31 -3.52 10.03 4.07
N LEU A 32 -3.86 10.50 2.86
CA LEU A 32 -5.23 10.50 2.36
C LEU A 32 -5.79 9.08 2.17
N ASP A 33 -5.01 8.19 1.55
CA ASP A 33 -5.42 6.78 1.38
C ASP A 33 -5.61 6.09 2.75
N ALA A 34 -4.79 6.42 3.75
CA ALA A 34 -4.92 5.91 5.11
C ALA A 34 -6.17 6.45 5.82
N VAL A 35 -6.46 7.74 5.68
CA VAL A 35 -7.71 8.32 6.22
C VAL A 35 -8.93 7.66 5.61
N GLN A 36 -8.92 7.41 4.30
CA GLN A 36 -10.02 6.71 3.62
C GLN A 36 -10.20 5.28 4.16
N ALA A 37 -9.09 4.57 4.41
CA ALA A 37 -9.12 3.22 4.99
C ALA A 37 -9.65 3.22 6.43
N MET A 38 -9.20 4.16 7.26
CA MET A 38 -9.70 4.29 8.64
C MET A 38 -11.17 4.66 8.68
N LEU A 39 -11.60 5.58 7.81
CA LEU A 39 -13.00 5.97 7.67
C LEU A 39 -13.87 4.77 7.29
N ASP A 40 -13.46 3.99 6.30
CA ASP A 40 -14.15 2.76 5.89
C ASP A 40 -14.27 1.77 7.06
N LEU A 41 -13.18 1.52 7.80
CA LEU A 41 -13.20 0.63 8.96
C LEU A 41 -14.12 1.12 10.08
N GLU A 42 -14.06 2.41 10.44
CA GLU A 42 -14.91 2.97 11.50
C GLU A 42 -16.40 2.93 11.12
N LEU A 43 -16.73 3.22 9.85
CA LEU A 43 -18.10 3.12 9.35
C LEU A 43 -18.65 1.69 9.42
N HIS A 44 -17.81 0.68 9.13
CA HIS A 44 -18.21 -0.73 9.12
C HIS A 44 -18.04 -1.43 10.49
N ARG A 45 -17.45 -0.76 11.48
CA ARG A 45 -17.41 -1.23 12.87
C ARG A 45 -18.76 -1.02 13.58
N SER A 46 -19.50 0.02 13.18
CA SER A 46 -20.80 0.33 13.76
C SER A 46 -21.89 -0.59 13.20
N PRO A 47 -22.80 -1.13 14.04
CA PRO A 47 -23.91 -1.95 13.56
C PRO A 47 -25.02 -1.14 12.86
N SER A 48 -24.97 0.20 12.97
CA SER A 48 -25.93 1.11 12.34
C SER A 48 -25.20 2.20 11.55
N PRO A 49 -25.75 2.63 10.40
CA PRO A 49 -25.16 3.72 9.62
C PRO A 49 -25.20 5.03 10.41
N PRO A 50 -24.16 5.88 10.32
CA PRO A 50 -24.17 7.18 10.97
C PRO A 50 -25.14 8.15 10.28
N SER A 51 -25.58 9.17 11.04
CA SER A 51 -26.17 10.39 10.48
C SER A 51 -25.14 11.15 9.63
N GLN A 52 -25.62 12.11 8.83
CA GLN A 52 -24.76 12.95 8.00
C GLN A 52 -23.80 13.79 8.85
N GLU A 53 -24.26 14.29 10.00
CA GLU A 53 -23.46 15.05 10.95
C GLU A 53 -22.37 14.20 11.59
N GLU A 54 -22.70 12.98 12.03
CA GLU A 54 -21.73 12.04 12.62
C GLU A 54 -20.66 11.64 11.60
N ALA A 55 -21.06 11.37 10.36
CA ALA A 55 -20.17 11.10 9.25
C ALA A 55 -19.20 12.28 8.98
N ALA A 56 -19.72 13.50 8.89
CA ALA A 56 -18.90 14.69 8.67
C ALA A 56 -17.93 14.96 9.83
N ALA A 57 -18.36 14.74 11.07
CA ALA A 57 -17.52 14.85 12.26
C ALA A 57 -16.40 13.79 12.24
N LEU A 58 -16.72 12.55 11.88
CA LEU A 58 -15.74 11.47 11.76
C LEU A 58 -14.67 11.80 10.71
N VAL A 59 -15.08 12.20 9.50
CA VAL A 59 -14.15 12.62 8.42
C VAL A 59 -13.24 13.75 8.90
N THR A 60 -13.80 14.79 9.52
CA THR A 60 -13.03 15.93 10.04
C THR A 60 -12.00 15.46 11.07
N SER A 61 -12.40 14.61 12.00
CA SER A 61 -11.54 14.11 13.07
C SER A 61 -10.37 13.28 12.54
N LEU A 62 -10.62 12.40 11.57
CA LEU A 62 -9.59 11.55 10.97
C LEU A 62 -8.60 12.38 10.14
N HIS A 63 -9.09 13.33 9.34
CA HIS A 63 -8.21 14.26 8.62
C HIS A 63 -7.35 15.06 9.60
N ALA A 64 -7.94 15.73 10.60
CA ALA A 64 -7.20 16.53 11.56
C ALA A 64 -6.11 15.75 12.31
N LYS A 65 -6.36 14.45 12.58
CA LYS A 65 -5.43 13.59 13.33
C LYS A 65 -4.33 12.98 12.46
N HIS A 66 -4.59 12.74 11.18
CA HIS A 66 -3.73 11.88 10.35
C HIS A 66 -3.21 12.50 9.05
N THR A 67 -3.61 13.73 8.71
CA THR A 67 -3.07 14.48 7.55
C THR A 67 -2.27 15.69 8.00
N ALA A 68 -1.25 16.06 7.23
CA ALA A 68 -0.46 17.26 7.50
C ALA A 68 -1.23 18.57 7.26
N VAL A 69 -2.31 18.52 6.47
CA VAL A 69 -3.20 19.65 6.20
C VAL A 69 -4.60 19.26 6.66
N PRO A 70 -5.18 19.94 7.67
CA PRO A 70 -6.53 19.65 8.14
C PRO A 70 -7.56 20.07 7.10
N LEU A 71 -8.69 19.38 7.08
CA LEU A 71 -9.79 19.67 6.17
C LEU A 71 -10.51 20.96 6.63
N PRO A 72 -10.69 21.99 5.76
CA PRO A 72 -11.49 23.16 6.11
C PRO A 72 -12.94 22.78 6.42
N SER A 73 -13.59 23.50 7.33
CA SER A 73 -14.96 23.18 7.79
C SER A 73 -16.00 23.11 6.67
N ALA A 74 -15.89 23.97 5.65
CA ALA A 74 -16.76 23.92 4.47
C ALA A 74 -16.55 22.64 3.64
N ALA A 75 -15.30 22.15 3.56
CA ALA A 75 -14.97 20.92 2.84
C ALA A 75 -15.36 19.66 3.64
N ALA A 76 -15.46 19.75 4.96
CA ALA A 76 -15.89 18.64 5.83
C ALA A 76 -17.36 18.27 5.62
N ALA A 77 -18.26 19.25 5.55
CA ALA A 77 -19.67 19.02 5.26
C ALA A 77 -19.87 18.39 3.87
N GLU A 78 -19.12 18.86 2.87
CA GLU A 78 -19.08 18.22 1.55
C GLU A 78 -18.49 16.81 1.58
N ALA A 79 -17.44 16.58 2.37
CA ALA A 79 -16.80 15.27 2.44
C ALA A 79 -17.70 14.21 3.10
N GLY A 80 -18.48 14.58 4.13
CA GLY A 80 -19.53 13.73 4.68
C GLY A 80 -20.60 13.38 3.64
N ALA A 81 -21.04 14.37 2.84
CA ALA A 81 -21.97 14.13 1.74
C ALA A 81 -21.37 13.25 0.62
N ARG A 82 -20.05 13.34 0.39
CA ARG A 82 -19.33 12.50 -0.59
C ARG A 82 -19.24 11.04 -0.19
N LEU A 83 -19.53 10.64 1.05
CA LEU A 83 -19.59 9.23 1.42
C LEU A 83 -20.62 8.47 0.58
N GLY A 84 -21.77 9.09 0.27
CA GLY A 84 -22.77 8.51 -0.63
C GLY A 84 -22.27 8.33 -2.07
N SER A 85 -21.23 9.06 -2.48
CA SER A 85 -20.56 8.90 -3.78
C SER A 85 -19.31 8.01 -3.71
N PHE A 86 -18.89 7.59 -2.52
CA PHE A 86 -17.73 6.72 -2.34
C PHE A 86 -18.16 5.26 -2.49
N GLY A 87 -18.28 4.83 -3.75
CA GLY A 87 -18.83 3.51 -4.11
C GLY A 87 -18.13 2.30 -3.48
N HIS A 88 -16.85 2.43 -3.09
CA HIS A 88 -16.12 1.38 -2.39
C HIS A 88 -16.73 1.03 -1.03
N LEU A 89 -17.45 1.93 -0.36
CA LEU A 89 -18.14 1.61 0.90
C LEU A 89 -19.22 0.54 0.71
N ALA A 90 -19.86 0.48 -0.46
CA ALA A 90 -20.99 -0.43 -0.67
C ALA A 90 -20.54 -1.83 -1.12
N SER A 91 -19.58 -1.91 -2.06
CA SER A 91 -19.14 -3.19 -2.64
C SER A 91 -17.84 -3.73 -2.02
N TYR A 92 -17.10 -2.89 -1.30
CA TYR A 92 -15.79 -3.18 -0.73
C TYR A 92 -15.66 -2.69 0.73
N GLY A 93 -16.81 -2.53 1.40
CA GLY A 93 -16.90 -1.98 2.74
C GLY A 93 -16.09 -2.77 3.76
N GLY A 94 -15.37 -2.06 4.61
CA GLY A 94 -14.47 -2.62 5.63
C GLY A 94 -13.15 -3.16 5.09
N HIS A 95 -12.90 -3.06 3.78
CA HIS A 95 -11.72 -3.64 3.13
C HIS A 95 -10.84 -2.60 2.41
N TYR A 96 -11.16 -1.30 2.48
CA TYR A 96 -10.39 -0.28 1.74
C TYR A 96 -8.90 -0.24 2.12
N TYR A 97 -8.55 -0.66 3.34
CA TYR A 97 -7.16 -0.81 3.80
C TYR A 97 -6.35 -1.80 2.93
N ALA A 98 -7.01 -2.74 2.23
CA ALA A 98 -6.37 -3.74 1.39
C ALA A 98 -5.55 -3.12 0.25
N TYR A 99 -5.88 -1.90 -0.22
CA TYR A 99 -5.05 -1.19 -1.19
C TYR A 99 -3.68 -0.80 -0.63
N LEU A 100 -3.64 -0.32 0.62
CA LEU A 100 -2.38 0.00 1.29
C LEU A 100 -1.59 -1.27 1.60
N TYR A 101 -2.28 -2.31 2.05
CA TYR A 101 -1.69 -3.62 2.27
C TYR A 101 -1.05 -4.18 0.98
N ALA A 102 -1.80 -4.23 -0.12
CA ALA A 102 -1.31 -4.73 -1.40
C ALA A 102 -0.11 -3.92 -1.92
N ARG A 103 -0.10 -2.59 -1.73
CA ARG A 103 1.05 -1.73 -2.08
C ARG A 103 2.29 -2.09 -1.27
N SER A 104 2.15 -2.36 0.03
CA SER A 104 3.28 -2.77 0.88
C SER A 104 3.85 -4.12 0.44
N VAL A 105 2.98 -5.09 0.14
CA VAL A 105 3.38 -6.41 -0.37
C VAL A 105 4.06 -6.28 -1.73
N ALA A 106 3.54 -5.46 -2.64
CA ALA A 106 4.14 -5.22 -3.94
C ALA A 106 5.55 -4.61 -3.81
N ALA A 107 5.76 -3.67 -2.89
CA ALA A 107 7.07 -3.08 -2.64
C ALA A 107 8.07 -4.13 -2.10
N ARG A 108 7.61 -5.00 -1.20
CA ARG A 108 8.41 -6.14 -0.70
C ARG A 108 8.81 -7.08 -1.82
N VAL A 109 7.85 -7.48 -2.67
CA VAL A 109 8.10 -8.36 -3.82
C VAL A 109 9.06 -7.71 -4.80
N TRP A 110 8.89 -6.42 -5.10
CA TRP A 110 9.77 -5.68 -6.01
C TRP A 110 11.24 -5.75 -5.58
N ARG A 111 11.51 -5.50 -4.28
CA ARG A 111 12.84 -5.55 -3.69
C ARG A 111 13.36 -6.99 -3.55
N GLY A 112 12.58 -7.85 -2.91
CA GLY A 112 13.03 -9.18 -2.51
C GLY A 112 13.01 -10.22 -3.63
N ALA A 113 12.19 -10.05 -4.67
CA ALA A 113 12.07 -11.05 -5.73
C ALA A 113 13.06 -10.87 -6.90
N GLY A 114 13.89 -9.81 -6.87
CA GLY A 114 14.91 -9.52 -7.89
C GLY A 114 14.50 -8.51 -8.97
N PHE A 115 13.26 -8.03 -8.97
CA PHE A 115 12.79 -7.03 -9.95
C PHE A 115 13.48 -5.67 -9.81
N ALA A 116 13.89 -5.29 -8.59
CA ALA A 116 14.67 -4.08 -8.37
C ALA A 116 16.05 -4.11 -9.06
N HIS A 117 16.63 -5.30 -9.25
CA HIS A 117 17.91 -5.48 -9.95
C HIS A 117 17.74 -5.60 -11.47
N ASP A 118 16.75 -6.37 -11.91
CA ASP A 118 16.41 -6.52 -13.33
C ASP A 118 14.89 -6.52 -13.50
N ALA A 119 14.35 -5.33 -13.80
CA ALA A 119 12.91 -5.07 -13.89
C ALA A 119 12.21 -5.93 -14.96
N LEU A 120 12.94 -6.34 -16.00
CA LEU A 120 12.42 -7.16 -17.10
C LEU A 120 13.04 -8.57 -17.12
N GLY A 121 13.69 -8.95 -16.02
CA GLY A 121 14.40 -10.21 -15.88
C GLY A 121 13.48 -11.42 -15.99
N GLY A 122 13.74 -12.25 -17.00
CA GLY A 122 12.92 -13.45 -17.24
C GLY A 122 12.93 -14.45 -16.09
N ALA A 123 13.99 -14.49 -15.27
CA ALA A 123 14.07 -15.37 -14.10
C ALA A 123 13.07 -14.96 -13.00
N ALA A 124 13.08 -13.68 -12.60
CA ALA A 124 12.14 -13.13 -11.61
C ALA A 124 10.69 -13.26 -12.08
N GLY A 125 10.43 -12.95 -13.37
CA GLY A 125 9.11 -13.13 -13.97
C GLY A 125 8.60 -14.58 -13.94
N ARG A 126 9.44 -15.56 -14.28
CA ARG A 126 9.06 -16.99 -14.22
C ARG A 126 8.78 -17.44 -12.79
N ALA A 127 9.60 -17.01 -11.81
CA ALA A 127 9.37 -17.32 -10.41
C ALA A 127 8.03 -16.73 -9.91
N TRP A 128 7.73 -15.47 -10.25
CA TRP A 128 6.44 -14.85 -9.93
C TRP A 128 5.25 -15.62 -10.49
N CYS A 129 5.33 -16.05 -11.76
CA CYS A 129 4.28 -16.85 -12.37
C CYS A 129 4.11 -18.21 -11.69
N ALA A 130 5.21 -18.93 -11.45
CA ALA A 130 5.19 -20.29 -10.91
C ALA A 130 4.78 -20.33 -9.43
N GLU A 131 5.31 -19.42 -8.61
CA GLU A 131 5.13 -19.43 -7.15
C GLU A 131 3.89 -18.66 -6.70
N VAL A 132 3.34 -17.75 -7.52
CA VAL A 132 2.21 -16.90 -7.11
C VAL A 132 1.04 -17.00 -8.09
N LEU A 133 1.19 -16.52 -9.32
CA LEU A 133 0.05 -16.34 -10.23
C LEU A 133 -0.63 -17.66 -10.62
N HIS A 134 0.13 -18.73 -10.81
CA HIS A 134 -0.39 -20.03 -11.22
C HIS A 134 -1.42 -20.62 -10.25
N HIS A 135 -1.35 -20.26 -8.97
CA HIS A 135 -2.20 -20.85 -7.93
C HIS A 135 -3.57 -20.16 -7.77
N GLY A 136 -3.72 -18.91 -8.23
CA GLY A 136 -4.93 -18.14 -7.97
C GLY A 136 -5.28 -18.10 -6.46
N GLY A 137 -6.56 -18.30 -6.13
CA GLY A 137 -7.04 -18.35 -4.73
C GLY A 137 -6.98 -19.74 -4.08
N SER A 138 -6.33 -20.73 -4.69
CA SER A 138 -6.32 -22.12 -4.20
C SER A 138 -5.32 -22.39 -3.08
N ARG A 139 -4.46 -21.42 -2.76
CA ARG A 139 -3.39 -21.53 -1.75
C ARG A 139 -3.33 -20.29 -0.87
N ASP A 140 -2.81 -20.46 0.34
CA ASP A 140 -2.58 -19.37 1.28
C ASP A 140 -1.62 -18.32 0.68
N PRO A 141 -2.06 -17.07 0.47
CA PRO A 141 -1.23 -16.00 -0.07
C PRO A 141 0.09 -15.78 0.68
N ARG A 142 0.10 -16.01 2.01
CA ARG A 142 1.32 -15.91 2.83
C ARG A 142 2.36 -16.94 2.40
N GLN A 143 1.92 -18.17 2.16
CA GLN A 143 2.81 -19.25 1.73
C GLN A 143 3.35 -18.98 0.33
N LEU A 144 2.51 -18.48 -0.59
CA LEU A 144 2.94 -18.11 -1.94
C LEU A 144 4.04 -17.03 -1.92
N LEU A 145 3.84 -15.98 -1.12
CA LEU A 145 4.82 -14.91 -0.97
C LEU A 145 6.12 -15.39 -0.31
N GLN A 146 6.03 -16.25 0.71
CA GLN A 146 7.22 -16.83 1.34
C GLN A 146 8.01 -17.72 0.38
N SER A 147 7.33 -18.56 -0.40
CA SER A 147 7.98 -19.41 -1.41
C SER A 147 8.69 -18.56 -2.45
N LEU A 148 8.02 -17.54 -3.01
CA LEU A 148 8.63 -16.61 -3.96
C LEU A 148 9.92 -15.99 -3.40
N LEU A 149 9.85 -15.39 -2.21
CA LEU A 149 10.97 -14.66 -1.62
C LEU A 149 12.16 -15.57 -1.25
N ARG A 150 11.91 -16.85 -0.95
CA ARG A 150 12.97 -17.86 -0.73
C ARG A 150 13.60 -18.35 -2.02
N SER A 151 12.80 -18.50 -3.07
CA SER A 151 13.23 -18.99 -4.39
C SER A 151 13.96 -17.93 -5.20
N SER A 152 13.87 -16.66 -4.81
CA SER A 152 14.47 -15.56 -5.55
C SER A 152 16.00 -15.50 -5.42
N PRO A 153 16.72 -15.19 -6.51
CA PRO A 153 18.19 -15.20 -6.55
C PRO A 153 18.84 -14.16 -5.64
N CYS A 154 18.08 -13.20 -5.13
CA CYS A 154 18.55 -12.19 -4.18
C CYS A 154 18.52 -12.66 -2.70
N GLY A 155 17.92 -13.82 -2.41
CA GLY A 155 17.95 -14.51 -1.12
C GLY A 155 17.87 -13.62 0.11
N GLU A 156 16.70 -13.08 0.45
CA GLU A 156 16.50 -12.60 1.83
C GLU A 156 16.31 -13.82 2.73
N THR A 157 17.35 -14.19 3.47
CA THR A 157 17.24 -15.19 4.52
C THR A 157 16.19 -14.72 5.54
N SER A 158 15.09 -15.45 5.65
CA SER A 158 14.03 -15.26 6.63
C SER A 158 14.61 -15.14 8.05
N GLY A 159 14.74 -13.93 8.57
CA GLY A 159 15.03 -13.68 9.98
C GLY A 159 13.82 -14.00 10.84
N ALA A 160 13.71 -15.26 11.29
CA ALA A 160 12.89 -15.63 12.44
C ALA A 160 13.81 -15.92 13.64
N ALA A 161 13.89 -14.90 14.52
CA ALA A 161 14.17 -14.92 15.97
C ALA A 161 15.48 -15.53 16.54
N SER A 162 16.35 -14.67 17.10
CA SER A 162 16.88 -14.79 18.48
C SER A 162 17.75 -13.57 18.83
N GLY A 163 17.73 -13.13 20.09
CA GLY A 163 18.38 -11.91 20.54
C GLY A 163 19.90 -11.94 20.46
N ALA A 164 20.47 -10.86 19.92
CA ALA A 164 21.76 -10.32 20.34
C ALA A 164 21.84 -8.86 19.87
N VAL A 165 22.09 -7.97 20.82
CA VAL A 165 22.26 -6.54 20.62
C VAL A 165 23.56 -6.31 19.86
N ALA A 166 23.47 -5.71 18.67
CA ALA A 166 24.57 -4.97 18.08
C ALA A 166 23.99 -3.69 17.48
N ALA A 167 24.26 -2.60 18.18
CA ALA A 167 23.87 -1.26 17.79
C ALA A 167 24.67 -0.84 16.56
N GLU A 168 23.98 -0.53 15.46
CA GLU A 168 24.38 0.52 14.53
C GLU A 168 23.14 0.97 13.75
N GLY A 169 22.83 2.26 13.89
CA GLY A 169 21.58 2.86 13.42
C GLY A 169 21.55 2.99 11.90
N SER A 170 20.78 2.12 11.25
CA SER A 170 20.18 2.43 9.96
C SER A 170 18.69 2.65 10.20
N ALA A 171 18.24 3.89 10.02
CA ALA A 171 16.82 4.22 10.10
C ALA A 171 16.08 3.37 9.06
N ALA A 172 15.30 2.39 9.51
CA ALA A 172 14.39 1.64 8.66
C ALA A 172 13.60 2.65 7.82
N SER A 173 13.59 2.45 6.50
CA SER A 173 12.88 3.36 5.61
C SER A 173 11.41 3.43 6.04
N SER A 174 10.76 4.59 5.89
CA SER A 174 9.35 4.76 6.29
C SER A 174 8.43 3.68 5.68
N GLU A 175 8.80 3.13 4.53
CA GLU A 175 8.11 2.01 3.90
C GLU A 175 8.25 0.69 4.67
N GLU A 176 9.42 0.40 5.22
CA GLU A 176 9.71 -0.82 5.97
C GLU A 176 8.97 -0.82 7.32
N VAL A 177 8.86 0.36 7.96
CA VAL A 177 8.05 0.53 9.17
C VAL A 177 6.56 0.30 8.89
N VAL A 178 6.05 0.83 7.77
CA VAL A 178 4.66 0.64 7.34
C VAL A 178 4.39 -0.81 6.95
N GLU A 179 5.31 -1.45 6.23
CA GLU A 179 5.23 -2.86 5.85
C GLU A 179 5.21 -3.77 7.09
N GLN A 180 6.09 -3.53 8.07
CA GLN A 180 6.10 -4.29 9.31
C GLN A 180 4.83 -4.07 10.14
N ALA A 181 4.31 -2.84 10.18
CA ALA A 181 3.04 -2.54 10.86
C ALA A 181 1.85 -3.26 10.21
N LEU A 182 1.79 -3.26 8.87
CA LEU A 182 0.74 -3.92 8.09
C LEU A 182 0.83 -5.46 8.20
N LEU A 183 2.03 -6.03 8.14
CA LEU A 183 2.24 -7.47 8.34
C LEU A 183 1.93 -7.92 9.77
N ARG A 184 2.06 -7.03 10.76
CA ARG A 184 1.69 -7.29 12.15
C ARG A 184 0.17 -7.26 12.35
N LEU A 185 -0.55 -6.36 11.68
CA LEU A 185 -2.02 -6.33 11.68
C LEU A 185 -2.62 -7.62 11.12
N VAL A 186 -2.12 -8.12 9.99
CA VAL A 186 -2.57 -9.39 9.40
C VAL A 186 -2.31 -10.59 10.32
N ARG A 187 -1.30 -10.51 11.20
CA ARG A 187 -1.02 -11.58 12.18
C ARG A 187 -2.08 -11.61 13.30
N LEU A 188 -2.58 -10.44 13.70
CA LEU A 188 -3.62 -10.31 14.73
C LEU A 188 -5.00 -10.74 14.24
N GLU A 189 -5.32 -10.56 12.95
CA GLU A 189 -6.59 -11.02 12.36
C GLU A 189 -6.69 -12.54 12.21
N THR A 190 -5.56 -13.25 12.18
CA THR A 190 -5.52 -14.72 12.05
C THR A 190 -5.46 -15.46 13.39
N GLU A 191 -5.23 -14.74 14.48
CA GLU A 191 -5.15 -15.27 15.85
C GLU A 191 -6.41 -14.99 16.68
N ALA A 192 -7.40 -14.29 16.11
CA ALA A 192 -8.71 -14.01 16.68
C ALA A 192 -9.79 -14.93 16.07
#